data_AF-A0A948CAX4-F1
#
_entry.id   AF-A0A948CAX4-F1
#
_cell.length_a   1.000
_cell.length_b   1.000
_cell.length_c   1.000
_cell.angle_alpha   90.00
_cell.angle_beta   90.00
_cell.angle_gamma   90.00
#
_symmetry.space_group_name_H-M   'P 1'
#
loop_
_entity.id
_entity.type
_entity.pdbx_description
1 polymer ?
#
loop_
_entity_poly.entity_id
_entity_poly.type
_entity_poly.pdbx_seq_one_letter_code
_entity_poly.pdbx_strand_id
1 'polypeptide(L)'
;MAKPRTYRTDLAWSALLTLAITGPLLLGSGYWLVGDMVFVPHQPWKSAWLGLDGSLPRAVPMDAIVSVLTQVVPGSVVQRVFLVGALVLGGIGIGRLVHERAWYARAAAIGIFLWNPWVHDHLQIGQWAILCGYLALPWVALAARRYRRDVRSGWAPVAVALTVSAVCSPSSGVMAVAVVAVLGLRRSWPAWPVLAVLSLVANLPWLLPSLLARSSTVTTDGVFELFAPRAESSLGVLPSLVTLGGTWKSSIVAGERTSAVVVGLAVALTLAALLGAVRRGRRGPAAEEVRRLALLAAGALVVASVPALGGAGLLEWLGDRVAAVALLRDAHRFLGPAALLLAVGLASAVAWAREQVAPGRESLWAVAGLL
;
A
#
# COMPACT_ATOMS: atom_id res chain seq x y z
N MET A 1 -24.01 -16.51 -6.77
CA MET A 1 -24.19 -15.25 -6.01
C MET A 1 -23.89 -15.52 -4.54
N ALA A 2 -22.80 -14.97 -4.00
CA ALA A 2 -22.47 -15.13 -2.58
C ALA A 2 -23.44 -14.29 -1.72
N LYS A 3 -23.94 -14.86 -0.60
CA LYS A 3 -24.93 -14.22 0.27
C LYS A 3 -24.46 -12.82 0.75
N PRO A 4 -25.34 -11.80 0.77
CA PRO A 4 -25.00 -10.42 1.13
C PRO A 4 -24.63 -10.18 2.61
N ARG A 5 -24.71 -11.21 3.48
CA ARG A 5 -24.41 -11.06 4.93
C ARG A 5 -22.92 -10.93 5.24
N THR A 6 -22.04 -11.46 4.40
CA THR A 6 -20.58 -11.54 4.66
C THR A 6 -19.87 -10.18 4.62
N TYR A 7 -20.46 -9.19 3.93
CA TYR A 7 -19.85 -7.86 3.78
C TYR A 7 -20.07 -6.93 4.97
N ARG A 8 -21.08 -7.18 5.81
CA ARG A 8 -21.41 -6.30 6.95
C ARG A 8 -20.35 -6.35 8.04
N THR A 9 -19.82 -7.54 8.34
CA THR A 9 -18.74 -7.71 9.33
C THR A 9 -17.46 -7.05 8.87
N ASP A 10 -17.13 -7.19 7.59
CA ASP A 10 -15.90 -6.63 7.01
C ASP A 10 -15.96 -5.10 7.00
N LEU A 11 -17.13 -4.53 6.65
CA LEU A 11 -17.39 -3.10 6.76
C LEU A 11 -17.30 -2.61 8.20
N ALA A 12 -17.97 -3.28 9.14
CA ALA A 12 -17.99 -2.87 10.55
C ALA A 12 -16.58 -2.89 11.16
N TRP A 13 -15.80 -3.93 10.88
CA TRP A 13 -14.42 -4.04 11.36
C TRP A 13 -13.51 -3.00 10.71
N SER A 14 -13.63 -2.79 9.39
CA SER A 14 -12.87 -1.75 8.69
C SER A 14 -13.21 -0.36 9.22
N ALA A 15 -14.49 -0.08 9.47
CA ALA A 15 -14.94 1.17 10.07
C ALA A 15 -14.39 1.34 11.49
N LEU A 16 -14.45 0.31 12.34
CA LEU A 16 -13.91 0.36 13.71
C LEU A 16 -12.40 0.65 13.72
N LEU A 17 -11.61 -0.04 12.90
CA LEU A 17 -10.18 0.23 12.78
C LEU A 17 -9.92 1.63 12.23
N THR A 18 -10.72 2.08 11.25
CA THR A 18 -10.62 3.45 10.73
C THR A 18 -10.92 4.47 11.82
N LEU A 19 -11.94 4.26 12.65
CA LEU A 19 -12.25 5.10 13.82
C LEU A 19 -11.11 5.09 14.84
N ALA A 20 -10.46 3.95 15.06
CA ALA A 20 -9.32 3.87 15.97
C ALA A 20 -8.09 4.63 15.43
N ILE A 21 -7.82 4.52 14.13
CA ILE A 21 -6.69 5.20 13.45
C ILE A 21 -6.94 6.70 13.32
N THR A 22 -8.17 7.11 12.97
CA THR A 22 -8.53 8.50 12.65
C THR A 22 -9.39 9.17 13.73
N GLY A 23 -9.52 8.54 14.90
CA GLY A 23 -10.40 8.99 15.99
C GLY A 23 -10.21 10.45 16.37
N PRO A 24 -8.97 10.92 16.63
CA PRO A 24 -8.71 12.32 16.92
C PRO A 24 -9.17 13.28 15.79
N LEU A 25 -8.99 12.91 14.53
CA LEU A 25 -9.45 13.70 13.37
C LEU A 25 -10.97 13.76 13.30
N LEU A 26 -11.65 12.65 13.59
CA LEU A 26 -13.10 12.55 13.49
C LEU A 26 -13.82 13.26 14.63
N LEU A 27 -13.24 13.22 15.82
CA LEU A 27 -13.80 13.85 17.03
C LEU A 27 -13.47 15.35 17.12
N GLY A 28 -12.35 15.78 16.53
CA GLY A 28 -11.95 17.18 16.51
C GLY A 28 -12.70 18.01 15.46
N SER A 29 -13.03 19.26 15.80
CA SER A 29 -13.47 20.27 14.85
C SER A 29 -12.25 20.90 14.18
N GLY A 30 -11.99 20.59 12.90
CA GLY A 30 -10.88 21.22 12.16
C GLY A 30 -10.17 20.31 11.17
N TYR A 31 -8.89 20.60 10.96
CA TYR A 31 -7.99 19.91 10.03
C TYR A 31 -6.97 19.10 10.80
N TRP A 32 -6.59 17.95 10.26
CA TRP A 32 -5.38 17.26 10.72
C TRP A 32 -4.21 17.71 9.86
N LEU A 33 -3.39 18.60 10.39
CA LEU A 33 -2.24 19.16 9.66
C LEU A 33 -0.96 18.55 10.19
N VAL A 34 -0.36 17.67 9.40
CA VAL A 34 0.90 16.99 9.75
C VAL A 34 1.74 16.86 8.48
N GLY A 35 2.97 17.37 8.49
CA GLY A 35 3.91 17.27 7.38
C GLY A 35 3.28 17.67 6.04
N ASP A 36 3.20 16.71 5.11
CA ASP A 36 2.67 16.92 3.74
C ASP A 36 1.12 16.96 3.67
N MET A 37 0.42 16.71 4.78
CA MET A 37 -1.04 16.71 4.84
C MET A 37 -1.55 18.13 5.10
N VAL A 38 -1.57 18.94 4.03
CA VAL A 38 -2.03 20.33 4.08
C VAL A 38 -3.38 20.45 3.38
N PHE A 39 -4.45 20.58 4.17
CA PHE A 39 -5.80 20.91 3.69
C PHE A 39 -6.21 22.27 4.24
N VAL A 40 -6.94 23.05 3.45
CA VAL A 40 -7.43 24.39 3.82
C VAL A 40 -8.93 24.51 3.56
N PRO A 41 -9.66 25.49 4.13
CA PRO A 41 -11.09 25.71 3.87
C PRO A 41 -11.47 25.71 2.41
N HIS A 42 -10.76 26.54 1.64
CA HIS A 42 -10.91 26.66 0.20
C HIS A 42 -9.54 26.53 -0.45
N GLN A 43 -9.27 25.41 -1.12
CA GLN A 43 -7.94 25.19 -1.70
C GLN A 43 -7.83 25.96 -3.02
N PRO A 44 -6.97 27.00 -3.10
CA PRO A 44 -6.92 27.88 -4.26
C PRO A 44 -6.30 27.16 -5.45
N TRP A 45 -6.91 27.26 -6.62
CA TRP A 45 -6.39 26.60 -7.82
C TRP A 45 -4.97 27.05 -8.19
N LYS A 46 -4.12 26.10 -8.62
CA LYS A 46 -2.80 26.36 -9.21
C LYS A 46 -2.62 25.55 -10.48
N SER A 47 -2.13 26.19 -11.54
CA SER A 47 -1.78 25.52 -12.82
C SER A 47 -0.75 24.41 -12.64
N ALA A 48 0.14 24.55 -11.65
CA ALA A 48 1.10 23.54 -11.20
C ALA A 48 0.46 22.18 -10.89
N TRP A 49 -0.79 22.15 -10.43
CA TRP A 49 -1.49 20.90 -10.06
C TRP A 49 -2.07 20.14 -11.25
N LEU A 50 -2.00 20.71 -12.45
CA LEU A 50 -2.13 19.99 -13.72
C LEU A 50 -0.77 19.80 -14.41
N GLY A 51 0.32 20.24 -13.78
CA GLY A 51 1.67 20.19 -14.34
C GLY A 51 1.90 21.16 -15.49
N LEU A 52 1.18 22.28 -15.51
CA LEU A 52 1.23 23.27 -16.59
C LEU A 52 2.20 24.43 -16.33
N ASP A 53 2.86 24.45 -15.17
CA ASP A 53 3.77 25.54 -14.77
C ASP A 53 5.25 25.28 -15.13
N GLY A 54 5.54 24.12 -15.75
CA GLY A 54 6.89 23.73 -16.16
C GLY A 54 7.78 23.21 -15.03
N SER A 55 7.25 23.06 -13.81
CA SER A 55 7.93 22.44 -12.68
C SER A 55 7.75 20.92 -12.67
N LEU A 56 8.57 20.20 -11.91
CA LEU A 56 8.39 18.76 -11.71
C LEU A 56 7.08 18.47 -10.95
N PRO A 57 6.28 17.48 -11.38
CA PRO A 57 4.99 17.22 -10.76
C PRO A 57 5.18 16.66 -9.34
N ARG A 58 4.68 17.40 -8.34
CA ARG A 58 4.74 17.00 -6.92
C ARG A 58 3.38 16.59 -6.35
N ALA A 59 2.31 17.23 -6.81
CA ALA A 59 0.96 17.04 -6.28
C ALA A 59 -0.12 16.85 -7.36
N VAL A 60 0.29 16.54 -8.60
CA VAL A 60 -0.59 16.39 -9.76
C VAL A 60 -1.23 15.01 -9.77
N PRO A 61 -2.55 14.81 -9.95
CA PRO A 61 -3.61 15.79 -9.95
C PRO A 61 -4.37 15.85 -8.62
N MET A 62 -3.85 15.23 -7.54
CA MET A 62 -4.56 15.16 -6.25
C MET A 62 -4.94 16.53 -5.71
N ASP A 63 -4.02 17.49 -5.74
CA ASP A 63 -4.31 18.84 -5.25
C ASP A 63 -5.31 19.59 -6.15
N ALA A 64 -5.31 19.32 -7.46
CA ALA A 64 -6.32 19.84 -8.38
C ALA A 64 -7.71 19.26 -8.04
N ILE A 65 -7.79 17.97 -7.73
CA ILE A 65 -9.03 17.30 -7.30
C ILE A 65 -9.53 17.94 -5.99
N VAL A 66 -8.65 18.12 -5.00
CA VAL A 66 -9.04 18.76 -3.74
C VAL A 66 -9.49 20.21 -3.96
N SER A 67 -8.80 20.97 -4.82
CA SER A 67 -9.19 22.35 -5.18
C SER A 67 -10.58 22.43 -5.81
N VAL A 68 -10.94 21.49 -6.68
CA VAL A 68 -12.28 21.41 -7.28
C VAL A 68 -13.33 20.99 -6.25
N LEU A 69 -13.05 19.96 -5.43
CA LEU A 69 -13.98 19.50 -4.40
C LEU A 69 -14.24 20.57 -3.35
N THR A 70 -13.24 21.38 -3.02
CA THR A 70 -13.38 22.46 -2.04
C THR A 70 -14.24 23.63 -2.52
N GLN A 71 -14.60 23.68 -3.81
CA GLN A 71 -15.57 24.67 -4.30
C GLN A 71 -16.99 24.43 -3.75
N VAL A 72 -17.31 23.19 -3.37
CA VAL A 72 -18.67 22.78 -2.97
C VAL A 72 -18.74 22.20 -1.57
N VAL A 73 -17.64 21.65 -1.06
CA VAL A 73 -17.57 20.96 0.23
C VAL A 73 -16.38 21.52 1.02
N PRO A 74 -16.52 21.86 2.32
CA PRO A 74 -15.41 22.37 3.11
C PRO A 74 -14.19 21.43 3.06
N GLY A 75 -12.97 21.96 2.93
CA GLY A 75 -11.77 21.12 2.83
C GLY A 75 -11.55 20.17 4.01
N SER A 76 -12.07 20.51 5.18
CA SER A 76 -12.04 19.65 6.37
C SER A 76 -12.88 18.38 6.15
N VAL A 77 -14.00 18.48 5.45
CA VAL A 77 -14.84 17.33 5.07
C VAL A 77 -14.15 16.55 3.94
N VAL A 78 -13.58 17.23 2.94
CA VAL A 78 -12.82 16.57 1.86
C VAL A 78 -11.68 15.72 2.43
N GLN A 79 -10.90 16.27 3.37
CA GLN A 79 -9.83 15.54 4.07
C GLN A 79 -10.36 14.26 4.73
N ARG A 80 -11.45 14.36 5.51
CA ARG A 80 -12.05 13.22 6.20
C ARG A 80 -12.55 12.17 5.20
N VAL A 81 -13.20 12.60 4.12
CA VAL A 81 -13.71 11.70 3.08
C VAL A 81 -12.57 10.91 2.44
N PHE A 82 -11.46 11.55 2.09
CA PHE A 82 -10.31 10.82 1.53
C PHE A 82 -9.70 9.83 2.53
N LEU A 83 -9.38 10.28 3.75
CA LEU A 83 -8.70 9.43 4.74
C LEU A 83 -9.59 8.27 5.20
N VAL A 84 -10.81 8.57 5.65
CA VAL A 84 -11.75 7.56 6.15
C VAL A 84 -12.23 6.67 5.01
N GLY A 85 -12.57 7.26 3.87
CA GLY A 85 -13.04 6.53 2.70
C GLY A 85 -12.00 5.55 2.19
N ALA A 86 -10.73 5.99 2.07
CA ALA A 86 -9.65 5.11 1.63
C ALA A 86 -9.42 3.96 2.62
N LEU A 87 -9.39 4.22 3.93
CA LEU A 87 -9.16 3.17 4.94
C LEU A 87 -10.28 2.13 4.94
N VAL A 88 -11.54 2.59 4.92
CA VAL A 88 -12.71 1.70 4.86
C VAL A 88 -12.71 0.88 3.57
N LEU A 89 -12.48 1.52 2.41
CA LEU A 89 -12.44 0.82 1.13
C LEU A 89 -11.26 -0.16 1.05
N GLY A 90 -10.10 0.18 1.61
CA GLY A 90 -8.94 -0.70 1.70
C GLY A 90 -9.25 -1.97 2.50
N GLY A 91 -9.88 -1.81 3.68
CA GLY A 91 -10.31 -2.94 4.50
C GLY A 91 -11.35 -3.83 3.81
N ILE A 92 -12.37 -3.23 3.18
CA ILE A 92 -13.35 -3.98 2.37
C ILE A 92 -12.67 -4.73 1.22
N GLY A 93 -11.69 -4.10 0.58
CA GLY A 93 -10.90 -4.69 -0.50
C GLY A 93 -10.14 -5.93 -0.04
N ILE A 94 -9.50 -5.89 1.13
CA ILE A 94 -8.85 -7.06 1.74
C ILE A 94 -9.87 -8.14 2.11
N GLY A 95 -10.98 -7.78 2.75
CA GLY A 95 -12.06 -8.73 3.05
C GLY A 95 -12.55 -9.47 1.80
N ARG A 96 -12.67 -8.75 0.67
CA ARG A 96 -12.98 -9.35 -0.64
C ARG A 96 -11.85 -10.23 -1.19
N LEU A 97 -10.60 -9.86 -0.97
CA LEU A 97 -9.43 -10.63 -1.42
C LEU A 97 -9.35 -12.01 -0.77
N VAL A 98 -9.79 -12.12 0.49
CA VAL A 98 -9.85 -13.35 1.30
C VAL A 98 -11.28 -13.80 1.63
N HIS A 99 -12.26 -13.48 0.77
CA HIS A 99 -13.69 -13.70 1.01
C HIS A 99 -14.07 -15.17 1.30
N GLU A 100 -13.26 -16.12 0.85
CA GLU A 100 -13.43 -17.55 1.09
C GLU A 100 -13.14 -17.97 2.55
N ARG A 101 -12.53 -17.09 3.35
CA ARG A 101 -12.21 -17.35 4.76
C ARG A 101 -13.36 -16.95 5.67
N ALA A 102 -13.40 -17.54 6.86
CA ALA A 102 -14.34 -17.14 7.91
C ALA A 102 -14.07 -15.70 8.39
N TRP A 103 -15.08 -15.07 9.02
CA TRP A 103 -15.04 -13.64 9.35
C TRP A 103 -13.86 -13.23 10.22
N TYR A 104 -13.47 -14.05 11.20
CA TYR A 104 -12.34 -13.77 12.10
C TYR A 104 -11.00 -13.77 11.36
N ALA A 105 -10.80 -14.69 10.41
CA ALA A 105 -9.62 -14.71 9.56
C ALA A 105 -9.58 -13.50 8.61
N ARG A 106 -10.74 -13.06 8.10
CA ARG A 106 -10.82 -11.81 7.32
C ARG A 106 -10.54 -10.59 8.19
N ALA A 107 -11.01 -10.56 9.43
CA ALA A 107 -10.74 -9.49 10.37
C ALA A 107 -9.24 -9.35 10.67
N ALA A 108 -8.52 -10.46 10.88
CA ALA A 108 -7.06 -10.46 11.03
C ALA A 108 -6.34 -9.92 9.78
N ALA A 109 -6.75 -10.35 8.59
CA ALA A 109 -6.20 -9.86 7.32
C ALA A 109 -6.42 -8.34 7.13
N ILE A 110 -7.62 -7.84 7.47
CA ILE A 110 -7.94 -6.41 7.45
C ILE A 110 -7.09 -5.67 8.50
N GLY A 111 -6.95 -6.23 9.70
CA GLY A 111 -6.16 -5.69 10.80
C GLY A 111 -4.72 -5.44 10.39
N ILE A 112 -4.00 -6.47 9.91
CA ILE A 112 -2.60 -6.32 9.52
C ILE A 112 -2.41 -5.37 8.31
N PHE A 113 -3.41 -5.22 7.45
CA PHE A 113 -3.34 -4.33 6.29
C PHE A 113 -3.61 -2.86 6.63
N LEU A 114 -4.52 -2.57 7.56
CA LEU A 114 -4.84 -1.19 7.96
C LEU A 114 -3.97 -0.71 9.13
N TRP A 115 -3.58 -1.61 10.02
CA TRP A 115 -2.82 -1.32 11.23
C TRP A 115 -1.42 -1.93 11.12
N ASN A 116 -0.54 -1.23 10.41
CA ASN A 116 0.87 -1.61 10.29
C ASN A 116 1.78 -0.36 10.26
N PRO A 117 3.10 -0.54 10.46
CA PRO A 117 4.04 0.57 10.47
C PRO A 117 4.02 1.41 9.18
N TRP A 118 3.86 0.78 8.01
CA TRP A 118 3.81 1.51 6.74
C TRP A 118 2.66 2.54 6.73
N VAL A 119 1.46 2.14 7.17
CA VAL A 119 0.30 3.05 7.26
C VAL A 119 0.54 4.14 8.30
N HIS A 120 1.05 3.77 9.48
CA HIS A 120 1.39 4.72 10.54
C HIS A 120 2.38 5.78 10.05
N ASP A 121 3.48 5.36 9.45
CA ASP A 121 4.56 6.25 9.04
C ASP A 121 4.09 7.22 7.96
N HIS A 122 3.31 6.76 6.98
CA HIS A 122 2.79 7.64 5.94
C HIS A 122 1.72 8.63 6.46
N LEU A 123 0.94 8.26 7.49
CA LEU A 123 0.08 9.21 8.20
C LEU A 123 0.90 10.27 8.96
N GLN A 124 1.97 9.86 9.66
CA GLN A 124 2.83 10.77 10.44
C GLN A 124 3.75 11.64 9.57
N ILE A 125 4.09 11.21 8.35
CA ILE A 125 4.75 12.10 7.36
C ILE A 125 3.71 13.03 6.73
N GLY A 126 2.43 12.65 6.73
CA GLY A 126 1.36 13.39 6.03
C GLY A 126 1.22 13.02 4.57
N GLN A 127 1.80 11.90 4.13
CA GLN A 127 1.70 11.41 2.75
C GLN A 127 0.36 10.71 2.49
N TRP A 128 -0.74 11.45 2.68
CA TRP A 128 -2.11 10.93 2.57
C TRP A 128 -2.43 10.42 1.16
N ALA A 129 -1.87 11.04 0.13
CA ALA A 129 -2.13 10.67 -1.25
C ALA A 129 -1.56 9.28 -1.58
N ILE A 130 -0.28 9.01 -1.30
CA ILE A 130 0.29 7.67 -1.50
C ILE A 130 -0.37 6.61 -0.60
N LEU A 131 -0.82 6.99 0.61
CA LEU A 131 -1.61 6.11 1.46
C LEU A 131 -2.91 5.68 0.78
N CYS A 132 -3.65 6.60 0.13
CA CYS A 132 -4.82 6.24 -0.69
C CYS A 132 -4.45 5.25 -1.80
N GLY A 133 -3.30 5.41 -2.45
CA GLY A 133 -2.79 4.47 -3.45
C GLY A 133 -2.48 3.07 -2.88
N TYR A 134 -1.85 3.00 -1.71
CA TYR A 134 -1.65 1.75 -0.97
C TYR A 134 -2.99 1.07 -0.63
N LEU A 135 -3.96 1.84 -0.12
CA LEU A 135 -5.28 1.33 0.24
C LEU A 135 -6.11 0.89 -0.98
N ALA A 136 -5.74 1.34 -2.19
CA ALA A 136 -6.31 0.85 -3.44
C ALA A 136 -5.73 -0.51 -3.90
N LEU A 137 -4.56 -0.93 -3.41
CA LEU A 137 -3.89 -2.16 -3.86
C LEU A 137 -4.72 -3.46 -3.77
N PRO A 138 -5.59 -3.67 -2.76
CA PRO A 138 -6.47 -4.84 -2.73
C PRO A 138 -7.44 -4.87 -3.92
N TRP A 139 -7.90 -3.71 -4.38
CA TRP A 139 -8.76 -3.56 -5.54
C TRP A 139 -7.99 -3.80 -6.84
N VAL A 140 -6.75 -3.33 -6.91
CA VAL A 140 -5.82 -3.63 -8.01
C VAL A 140 -5.58 -5.14 -8.10
N ALA A 141 -5.35 -5.82 -6.98
CA ALA A 141 -5.16 -7.27 -6.93
C ALA A 141 -6.42 -8.04 -7.38
N LEU A 142 -7.61 -7.60 -6.95
CA LEU A 142 -8.89 -8.17 -7.40
C LEU A 142 -9.11 -7.98 -8.91
N ALA A 143 -8.76 -6.81 -9.46
CA ALA A 143 -8.81 -6.54 -10.89
C ALA A 143 -7.81 -7.40 -11.66
N ALA A 144 -6.58 -7.53 -11.16
CA ALA A 144 -5.54 -8.38 -11.72
C ALA A 144 -5.99 -9.86 -11.80
N ARG A 145 -6.69 -10.38 -10.78
CA ARG A 145 -7.29 -11.72 -10.82
C ARG A 145 -8.28 -11.90 -11.97
N ARG A 146 -9.11 -10.88 -12.27
CA ARG A 146 -10.05 -10.92 -13.39
C ARG A 146 -9.30 -10.89 -14.72
N TYR A 147 -8.34 -9.98 -14.85
CA TYR A 147 -7.48 -9.85 -16.01
C TYR A 147 -6.70 -11.14 -16.34
N ARG A 148 -6.21 -11.83 -15.32
CA ARG A 148 -5.54 -13.13 -15.48
C ARG A 148 -6.45 -14.23 -16.02
N ARG A 149 -7.73 -14.19 -15.68
CA ARG A 149 -8.72 -15.17 -16.15
C ARG A 149 -9.09 -14.88 -17.59
N ASP A 150 -9.35 -13.62 -17.90
CA ASP A 150 -9.69 -13.16 -19.25
C ASP A 150 -9.39 -11.65 -19.38
N VAL A 151 -8.57 -11.32 -20.38
CA VAL A 151 -8.17 -9.95 -20.70
C VAL A 151 -9.38 -9.12 -21.11
N ARG A 152 -10.32 -9.69 -21.88
CA ARG A 152 -11.47 -8.95 -22.45
C ARG A 152 -12.46 -8.49 -21.39
N SER A 153 -12.73 -9.31 -20.38
CA SER A 153 -13.56 -8.91 -19.24
C SER A 153 -12.79 -8.22 -18.12
N GLY A 154 -11.47 -8.40 -18.06
CA GLY A 154 -10.63 -7.88 -16.98
C GLY A 154 -9.99 -6.51 -17.20
N TRP A 155 -9.89 -6.02 -18.45
CA TRP A 155 -9.18 -4.77 -18.74
C TRP A 155 -9.85 -3.55 -18.09
N ALA A 156 -11.18 -3.45 -18.11
CA ALA A 156 -11.88 -2.28 -17.58
C ALA A 156 -11.73 -2.13 -16.06
N PRO A 157 -11.90 -3.19 -15.23
CA PRO A 157 -11.55 -3.14 -13.82
C PRO A 157 -10.09 -2.77 -13.57
N VAL A 158 -9.15 -3.27 -14.39
CA VAL A 158 -7.73 -2.91 -14.28
C VAL A 158 -7.52 -1.43 -14.60
N ALA A 159 -8.13 -0.90 -15.66
CA ALA A 159 -8.03 0.50 -16.03
C ALA A 159 -8.50 1.42 -14.90
N VAL A 160 -9.66 1.11 -14.28
CA VAL A 160 -10.18 1.87 -13.14
C VAL A 160 -9.24 1.79 -11.94
N ALA A 161 -8.84 0.57 -11.54
CA ALA A 161 -7.99 0.39 -10.36
C ALA A 161 -6.60 1.02 -10.53
N LEU A 162 -6.00 0.91 -11.72
CA LEU A 162 -4.74 1.58 -12.07
C LEU A 162 -4.89 3.09 -12.02
N THR A 163 -5.96 3.65 -12.60
CA THR A 163 -6.17 5.11 -12.63
C THR A 163 -6.34 5.66 -11.23
N VAL A 164 -7.16 5.01 -10.38
CA VAL A 164 -7.36 5.43 -8.98
C VAL A 164 -6.04 5.45 -8.22
N SER A 165 -5.23 4.39 -8.35
CA SER A 165 -3.93 4.32 -7.68
C SER A 165 -2.90 5.29 -8.27
N ALA A 166 -2.85 5.44 -9.60
CA ALA A 166 -1.89 6.31 -10.26
C ALA A 166 -2.16 7.79 -10.00
N VAL A 167 -3.43 8.21 -9.95
CA VAL A 167 -3.81 9.57 -9.57
C VAL A 167 -3.28 9.95 -8.19
N CYS A 168 -3.23 9.00 -7.25
CA CYS A 168 -2.76 9.23 -5.89
C CYS A 168 -1.28 9.65 -5.82
N SER A 169 -0.38 8.95 -6.49
CA SER A 169 1.05 9.31 -6.55
C SER A 169 1.75 8.53 -7.67
N PRO A 170 2.91 8.99 -8.19
CA PRO A 170 3.63 8.25 -9.23
C PRO A 170 4.13 6.91 -8.68
N SER A 171 4.56 6.87 -7.42
CA SER A 171 4.92 5.61 -6.73
C SER A 171 3.73 4.67 -6.60
N SER A 172 2.53 5.19 -6.32
CA SER A 172 1.29 4.39 -6.25
C SER A 172 0.88 3.82 -7.62
N GLY A 173 1.07 4.59 -8.69
CA GLY A 173 0.90 4.11 -10.05
C GLY A 173 1.84 2.95 -10.36
N VAL A 174 3.14 3.10 -10.07
CA VAL A 174 4.14 2.04 -10.27
C VAL A 174 3.84 0.79 -9.43
N MET A 175 3.47 0.96 -8.14
CA MET A 175 3.05 -0.16 -7.30
C MET A 175 1.86 -0.91 -7.90
N ALA A 176 0.85 -0.20 -8.38
CA ALA A 176 -0.34 -0.81 -8.98
C ALA A 176 -0.01 -1.54 -10.29
N VAL A 177 0.85 -0.96 -11.14
CA VAL A 177 1.35 -1.63 -12.35
C VAL A 177 2.09 -2.91 -12.00
N ALA A 178 2.98 -2.88 -10.99
CA ALA A 178 3.69 -4.07 -10.52
C ALA A 178 2.73 -5.16 -10.01
N VAL A 179 1.69 -4.78 -9.27
CA VAL A 179 0.65 -5.69 -8.80
C VAL A 179 -0.09 -6.34 -9.97
N VAL A 180 -0.51 -5.57 -10.99
CA VAL A 180 -1.19 -6.14 -12.17
C VAL A 180 -0.24 -6.98 -13.01
N ALA A 181 1.02 -6.56 -13.17
CA ALA A 181 2.02 -7.31 -13.92
C ALA A 181 2.26 -8.68 -13.29
N VAL A 182 2.51 -8.73 -11.98
CA VAL A 182 2.82 -9.98 -11.28
C VAL A 182 1.59 -10.85 -11.06
N LEU A 183 0.45 -10.27 -10.64
CA LEU A 183 -0.75 -11.04 -10.32
C LEU A 183 -1.63 -11.31 -11.54
N GLY A 184 -1.59 -10.44 -12.56
CA GLY A 184 -2.52 -10.42 -13.68
C GLY A 184 -1.99 -11.04 -14.97
N LEU A 185 -0.69 -10.94 -15.27
CA LEU A 185 -0.17 -11.39 -16.56
C LEU A 185 0.04 -12.90 -16.62
N ARG A 186 -0.35 -13.48 -17.76
CA ARG A 186 0.03 -14.84 -18.20
C ARG A 186 0.99 -14.72 -19.39
N ARG A 187 1.58 -15.85 -19.81
CA ARG A 187 2.42 -15.92 -21.02
C ARG A 187 1.69 -15.57 -22.34
N SER A 188 0.40 -15.27 -22.31
CA SER A 188 -0.37 -14.86 -23.49
C SER A 188 0.07 -13.48 -23.98
N TRP A 189 0.41 -13.39 -25.26
CA TRP A 189 0.87 -12.17 -25.92
C TRP A 189 -0.07 -10.94 -25.80
N PRO A 190 -1.41 -11.04 -25.93
CA PRO A 190 -2.27 -9.85 -25.92
C PRO A 190 -2.37 -9.14 -24.55
N ALA A 191 -1.94 -9.79 -23.46
CA ALA A 191 -2.06 -9.22 -22.12
C ALA A 191 -1.01 -8.12 -21.84
N TRP A 192 0.15 -8.18 -22.50
CA TRP A 192 1.24 -7.23 -22.27
C TRP A 192 0.97 -5.85 -22.91
N PRO A 193 0.58 -5.74 -24.20
CA PRO A 193 0.30 -4.44 -24.80
C PRO A 193 -0.86 -3.72 -24.14
N VAL A 194 -1.93 -4.44 -23.78
CA VAL A 194 -3.09 -3.85 -23.09
C VAL A 194 -2.67 -3.28 -21.75
N LEU A 195 -1.89 -4.02 -20.94
CA LEU A 195 -1.40 -3.49 -19.68
C LEU A 195 -0.47 -2.29 -19.90
N ALA A 196 0.41 -2.32 -20.89
CA ALA A 196 1.30 -1.20 -21.20
C ALA A 196 0.51 0.07 -21.52
N VAL A 197 -0.50 -0.01 -22.41
CA VAL A 197 -1.37 1.12 -22.75
C VAL A 197 -2.12 1.64 -21.52
N LEU A 198 -2.75 0.75 -20.73
CA LEU A 198 -3.48 1.16 -19.53
C LEU A 198 -2.56 1.82 -18.49
N SER A 199 -1.34 1.29 -18.34
CA SER A 199 -0.34 1.82 -17.41
C SER A 199 0.14 3.20 -17.83
N LEU A 200 0.43 3.39 -19.12
CA LEU A 200 0.82 4.69 -19.68
C LEU A 200 -0.30 5.70 -19.49
N VAL A 201 -1.53 5.37 -19.90
CA VAL A 201 -2.70 6.25 -19.79
C VAL A 201 -2.97 6.64 -18.34
N ALA A 202 -2.99 5.69 -17.41
CA ALA A 202 -3.24 5.96 -16.00
C ALA A 202 -2.18 6.87 -15.36
N ASN A 203 -0.92 6.80 -15.83
CA ASN A 203 0.19 7.59 -15.30
C ASN A 203 0.46 8.88 -16.09
N LEU A 204 -0.29 9.18 -17.16
CA LEU A 204 -0.14 10.42 -17.94
C LEU A 204 -0.10 11.70 -17.10
N PRO A 205 -0.91 11.85 -16.02
CA PRO A 205 -0.85 13.05 -15.17
C PRO A 205 0.53 13.30 -14.54
N TRP A 206 1.33 12.25 -14.34
CA TRP A 206 2.70 12.36 -13.82
C TRP A 206 3.74 12.36 -14.94
N LEU A 207 3.55 11.53 -15.97
CA LEU A 207 4.51 11.38 -17.06
C LEU A 207 4.61 12.65 -17.91
N LEU A 208 3.48 13.24 -18.30
CA LEU A 208 3.48 14.40 -19.19
C LEU A 208 4.18 15.61 -18.57
N PRO A 209 3.86 16.05 -17.33
CA PRO A 209 4.57 17.18 -16.73
C PRO A 209 6.05 16.88 -16.48
N SER A 210 6.41 15.63 -16.17
CA SER A 210 7.81 15.23 -16.00
C SER A 210 8.62 15.36 -17.29
N LEU A 211 8.04 15.00 -18.44
CA LEU A 211 8.67 15.13 -19.75
C LEU A 211 8.73 16.59 -20.24
N LEU A 212 7.79 17.42 -19.81
CA LEU A 212 7.68 18.82 -20.21
C LEU A 212 8.37 19.79 -19.24
N ALA A 213 8.87 19.30 -18.09
CA ALA A 213 9.51 20.11 -17.08
C ALA A 213 10.74 20.85 -17.65
N ARG A 214 10.80 22.15 -17.42
CA ARG A 214 11.87 23.04 -17.94
C ARG A 214 12.88 23.42 -16.87
N SER A 215 12.53 23.21 -15.60
CA SER A 215 13.39 23.44 -14.45
C SER A 215 13.49 22.15 -13.64
N SER A 216 14.65 21.50 -13.69
CA SER A 216 14.98 20.35 -12.84
C SER A 216 16.32 20.59 -12.16
N THR A 217 16.30 21.18 -10.97
CA THR A 217 17.43 21.08 -10.03
C THR A 217 17.17 19.88 -9.13
N VAL A 218 17.36 18.68 -9.67
CA VAL A 218 17.30 17.44 -8.89
C VAL A 218 18.72 16.94 -8.78
N THR A 219 19.40 17.29 -7.71
CA THR A 219 20.66 16.64 -7.35
C THR A 219 20.32 15.27 -6.76
N THR A 220 21.01 14.24 -7.22
CA THR A 220 20.92 12.86 -6.73
C THR A 220 21.97 12.55 -5.67
N ASP A 221 23.00 13.41 -5.56
CA ASP A 221 24.10 13.32 -4.59
C ASP A 221 23.62 13.10 -3.16
N GLY A 222 23.96 11.94 -2.58
CA GLY A 222 23.67 11.57 -1.19
C GLY A 222 22.20 11.31 -0.89
N VAL A 223 21.28 11.48 -1.86
CA VAL A 223 19.85 11.49 -1.58
C VAL A 223 19.34 10.08 -1.31
N PHE A 224 19.86 9.06 -2.00
CA PHE A 224 19.44 7.68 -1.76
C PHE A 224 19.91 7.16 -0.40
N GLU A 225 21.06 7.62 0.09
CA GLU A 225 21.53 7.32 1.45
C GLU A 225 20.69 8.08 2.50
N LEU A 226 20.38 9.36 2.27
CA LEU A 226 19.58 10.18 3.18
C LEU A 226 18.18 9.58 3.42
N PHE A 227 17.56 9.05 2.37
CA PHE A 227 16.24 8.44 2.38
C PHE A 227 16.28 6.90 2.50
N ALA A 228 17.44 6.32 2.78
CA ALA A 228 17.56 4.87 2.98
C ALA A 228 16.75 4.42 4.20
N PRO A 229 16.06 3.27 4.13
CA PRO A 229 15.39 2.69 5.29
C PRO A 229 16.32 2.47 6.47
N ARG A 230 15.81 2.72 7.67
CA ARG A 230 16.60 2.61 8.91
C ARG A 230 16.03 1.53 9.83
N ALA A 231 16.88 1.00 10.69
CA ALA A 231 16.43 0.12 11.75
C ALA A 231 15.56 0.90 12.76
N GLU A 232 14.40 0.36 13.11
CA GLU A 232 13.57 0.94 14.17
C GLU A 232 14.04 0.50 15.56
N SER A 233 14.65 -0.69 15.68
CA SER A 233 15.18 -1.26 16.94
C SER A 233 16.56 -1.89 16.73
N SER A 234 17.13 -2.41 17.82
CA SER A 234 18.42 -3.14 17.80
C SER A 234 18.40 -4.44 16.98
N LEU A 235 17.23 -4.92 16.51
CA LEU A 235 17.15 -6.06 15.60
C LEU A 235 17.60 -5.73 14.16
N GLY A 236 17.77 -4.45 13.82
CA GLY A 236 18.28 -4.02 12.53
C GLY A 236 17.22 -3.71 11.48
N VAL A 237 17.69 -3.33 10.28
CA VAL A 237 16.83 -2.80 9.20
C VAL A 237 15.96 -3.89 8.57
N LEU A 238 16.46 -5.11 8.41
CA LEU A 238 15.69 -6.18 7.78
C LEU A 238 14.46 -6.61 8.60
N PRO A 239 14.55 -6.84 9.93
CA PRO A 239 13.36 -7.03 10.78
C PRO A 239 12.37 -5.87 10.73
N SER A 240 12.86 -4.64 10.60
CA SER A 240 12.02 -3.44 10.45
C SER A 240 11.24 -3.51 9.13
N LEU A 241 11.93 -3.77 8.01
CA LEU A 241 11.34 -3.87 6.67
C LEU A 241 10.38 -5.07 6.51
N VAL A 242 10.73 -6.26 7.00
CA VAL A 242 9.82 -7.43 6.85
C VAL A 242 8.51 -7.25 7.63
N THR A 243 8.50 -6.36 8.62
CA THR A 243 7.32 -5.97 9.39
C THR A 243 6.64 -4.70 8.87
N LEU A 244 6.96 -4.31 7.62
CA LEU A 244 6.44 -3.13 6.91
C LEU A 244 6.87 -1.77 7.50
N GLY A 245 7.87 -1.74 8.37
CA GLY A 245 8.44 -0.49 8.89
C GLY A 245 9.79 -0.17 8.24
N GLY A 246 10.62 0.56 8.98
CA GLY A 246 11.92 1.01 8.53
C GLY A 246 11.90 2.35 7.79
N THR A 247 11.03 3.27 8.18
CA THR A 247 11.04 4.65 7.66
C THR A 247 12.42 5.31 7.81
N TRP A 248 12.81 6.10 6.82
CA TRP A 248 14.04 6.90 6.87
C TRP A 248 13.93 8.05 7.90
N LYS A 249 12.71 8.50 8.20
CA LYS A 249 12.43 9.64 9.08
C LYS A 249 12.27 9.17 10.53
N SER A 250 13.35 9.18 11.31
CA SER A 250 13.35 8.68 12.70
C SER A 250 12.42 9.44 13.65
N SER A 251 12.13 10.73 13.39
CA SER A 251 11.30 11.57 14.26
C SER A 251 9.82 11.20 14.30
N ILE A 252 9.38 10.29 13.43
CA ILE A 252 7.98 9.83 13.37
C ILE A 252 7.83 8.35 13.75
N VAL A 253 8.92 7.66 14.06
CA VAL A 253 8.86 6.25 14.46
C VAL A 253 8.08 6.13 15.76
N ALA A 254 7.10 5.23 15.81
CA ALA A 254 6.35 4.96 17.03
C ALA A 254 7.31 4.52 18.15
N GLY A 255 7.21 5.10 19.34
CA GLY A 255 8.15 4.85 20.44
C GLY A 255 8.26 3.36 20.79
N GLU A 256 7.16 2.62 20.70
CA GLU A 256 7.07 1.18 20.94
C GLU A 256 7.92 0.37 19.95
N ARG A 257 8.06 0.84 18.71
CA ARG A 257 8.87 0.18 17.66
C ARG A 257 10.37 0.26 17.93
N THR A 258 10.82 1.10 18.86
CA THR A 258 12.23 1.11 19.30
C THR A 258 12.60 -0.11 20.13
N SER A 259 11.60 -0.82 20.68
CA SER A 259 11.79 -2.06 21.42
C SER A 259 12.05 -3.25 20.49
N ALA A 260 13.17 -3.94 20.70
CA ALA A 260 13.47 -5.21 20.03
C ALA A 260 12.39 -6.27 20.27
N VAL A 261 11.72 -6.25 21.42
CA VAL A 261 10.62 -7.19 21.73
C VAL A 261 9.44 -6.93 20.82
N VAL A 262 9.05 -5.67 20.63
CA VAL A 262 7.91 -5.29 19.78
C VAL A 262 8.19 -5.63 18.31
N VAL A 263 9.40 -5.31 17.83
CA VAL A 263 9.81 -5.68 16.46
C VAL A 263 9.89 -7.20 16.31
N GLY A 264 10.41 -7.91 17.31
CA GLY A 264 10.47 -9.38 17.33
C GLY A 264 9.09 -10.03 17.28
N LEU A 265 8.10 -9.51 18.01
CA LEU A 265 6.71 -9.97 17.95
C LEU A 265 6.09 -9.70 16.57
N ALA A 266 6.33 -8.54 15.98
CA ALA A 266 5.89 -8.25 14.62
C ALA A 266 6.55 -9.18 13.58
N VAL A 267 7.81 -9.56 13.77
CA VAL A 267 8.49 -10.57 12.96
C VAL A 267 7.81 -11.93 13.14
N ALA A 268 7.48 -12.33 14.36
CA ALA A 268 6.75 -13.59 14.61
C ALA A 268 5.38 -13.61 13.90
N LEU A 269 4.65 -12.49 13.91
CA LEU A 269 3.39 -12.34 13.17
C LEU A 269 3.60 -12.44 11.64
N THR A 270 4.67 -11.83 11.14
CA THR A 270 5.09 -11.94 9.73
C THR A 270 5.39 -13.39 9.36
N LEU A 271 6.15 -14.11 10.19
CA LEU A 271 6.44 -15.53 10.00
C LEU A 271 5.17 -16.38 10.05
N ALA A 272 4.24 -16.10 10.96
CA ALA A 272 2.94 -16.78 11.00
C ALA A 272 2.16 -16.57 9.69
N ALA A 273 2.14 -15.33 9.16
CA ALA A 273 1.52 -15.04 7.87
C ALA A 273 2.21 -15.80 6.72
N LEU A 274 3.54 -15.83 6.67
CA LEU A 274 4.29 -16.59 5.66
C LEU A 274 4.02 -18.10 5.74
N LEU A 275 3.96 -18.66 6.95
CA LEU A 275 3.61 -20.06 7.16
C LEU A 275 2.17 -20.36 6.70
N GLY A 276 1.23 -19.45 6.96
CA GLY A 276 -0.14 -19.53 6.45
C GLY A 276 -0.19 -19.48 4.93
N ALA A 277 0.61 -18.62 4.30
CA ALA A 277 0.74 -18.54 2.85
C ALA A 277 1.34 -19.82 2.26
N VAL A 278 2.44 -20.32 2.81
CA VAL A 278 3.08 -21.59 2.40
C VAL A 278 2.07 -22.73 2.47
N ARG A 279 1.34 -22.88 3.58
CA ARG A 279 0.32 -23.93 3.72
C ARG A 279 -0.78 -23.80 2.67
N ARG A 280 -1.29 -22.58 2.45
CA ARG A 280 -2.27 -22.29 1.37
C ARG A 280 -1.72 -22.66 -0.01
N GLY A 281 -0.41 -22.49 -0.23
CA GLY A 281 0.26 -22.71 -1.49
C GLY A 281 0.72 -24.15 -1.78
N ARG A 282 0.58 -25.09 -0.83
CA ARG A 282 1.10 -26.46 -0.98
C ARG A 282 0.36 -27.29 -2.04
N ARG A 283 -0.96 -27.09 -2.21
CA ARG A 283 -1.79 -27.90 -3.13
C ARG A 283 -2.91 -27.08 -3.76
N GLY A 284 -3.23 -27.40 -5.01
CA GLY A 284 -4.40 -26.88 -5.70
C GLY A 284 -4.24 -25.49 -6.32
N PRO A 285 -5.35 -24.88 -6.80
CA PRO A 285 -5.34 -23.63 -7.58
C PRO A 285 -4.79 -22.40 -6.83
N ALA A 286 -4.71 -22.45 -5.50
CA ALA A 286 -4.22 -21.36 -4.66
C ALA A 286 -2.68 -21.24 -4.69
N ALA A 287 -1.95 -22.28 -5.11
CA ALA A 287 -0.49 -22.29 -5.20
C ALA A 287 0.05 -21.17 -6.10
N GLU A 288 -0.57 -21.00 -7.28
CA GLU A 288 -0.17 -19.98 -8.24
C GLU A 288 -0.33 -18.56 -7.67
N GLU A 289 -1.44 -18.32 -6.98
CA GLU A 289 -1.74 -17.03 -6.37
C GLU A 289 -0.73 -16.70 -5.26
N VAL A 290 -0.45 -17.64 -4.37
CA VAL A 290 0.52 -17.48 -3.29
C VAL A 290 1.92 -17.22 -3.86
N ARG A 291 2.34 -17.98 -4.88
CA ARG A 291 3.65 -17.79 -5.52
C ARG A 291 3.81 -16.38 -6.10
N ARG A 292 2.76 -15.86 -6.75
CA ARG A 292 2.78 -14.51 -7.33
C ARG A 292 2.78 -13.43 -6.26
N LEU A 293 2.01 -13.59 -5.19
CA LEU A 293 2.05 -12.68 -4.04
C LEU A 293 3.43 -12.72 -3.35
N ALA A 294 4.04 -13.90 -3.23
CA ALA A 294 5.39 -14.07 -2.71
C ALA A 294 6.44 -13.38 -3.59
N LEU A 295 6.35 -13.52 -4.91
CA LEU A 295 7.22 -12.82 -5.85
C LEU A 295 7.06 -11.30 -5.75
N LEU A 296 5.82 -10.82 -5.65
CA LEU A 296 5.53 -9.39 -5.48
C LEU A 296 6.10 -8.85 -4.17
N ALA A 297 5.89 -9.56 -3.06
CA ALA A 297 6.41 -9.17 -1.75
C ALA A 297 7.94 -9.23 -1.69
N ALA A 298 8.57 -10.25 -2.28
CA ALA A 298 10.02 -10.34 -2.39
C ALA A 298 10.60 -9.20 -3.22
N GLY A 299 9.99 -8.88 -4.36
CA GLY A 299 10.40 -7.73 -5.18
C GLY A 299 10.27 -6.40 -4.44
N ALA A 300 9.15 -6.17 -3.75
CA ALA A 300 8.93 -5.01 -2.90
C ALA A 300 10.00 -4.87 -1.80
N LEU A 301 10.30 -5.99 -1.10
CA LEU A 301 11.32 -6.02 -0.06
C LEU A 301 12.72 -5.76 -0.62
N VAL A 302 13.08 -6.34 -1.77
CA VAL A 302 14.37 -6.11 -2.43
C VAL A 302 14.51 -4.63 -2.78
N VAL A 303 13.52 -4.03 -3.45
CA VAL A 303 13.55 -2.60 -3.80
C VAL A 303 13.74 -1.73 -2.57
N ALA A 304 12.97 -1.97 -1.50
CA ALA A 304 13.10 -1.22 -0.26
C ALA A 304 14.46 -1.42 0.42
N SER A 305 15.06 -2.61 0.36
CA SER A 305 16.30 -2.93 1.07
C SER A 305 17.58 -2.40 0.39
N VAL A 306 17.57 -2.22 -0.93
CA VAL A 306 18.77 -1.85 -1.71
C VAL A 306 19.52 -0.65 -1.13
N PRO A 307 18.90 0.52 -0.86
CA PRO A 307 19.63 1.67 -0.33
C PRO A 307 20.29 1.38 1.02
N ALA A 308 19.60 0.66 1.91
CA ALA A 308 20.07 0.37 3.27
C ALA A 308 21.16 -0.71 3.33
N LEU A 309 21.29 -1.55 2.31
CA LEU A 309 22.25 -2.65 2.23
C LEU A 309 23.46 -2.32 1.34
N GLY A 310 23.82 -1.04 1.24
CA GLY A 310 24.99 -0.57 0.47
C GLY A 310 24.72 -0.30 -1.01
N GLY A 311 23.45 -0.35 -1.45
CA GLY A 311 23.05 -0.05 -2.83
C GLY A 311 22.83 1.43 -3.14
N ALA A 312 22.97 2.34 -2.17
CA ALA A 312 22.73 3.77 -2.35
C ALA A 312 23.61 4.37 -3.47
N GLY A 313 24.92 4.11 -3.48
CA GLY A 313 25.82 4.61 -4.53
C GLY A 313 25.52 4.09 -5.93
N LEU A 314 24.98 2.86 -6.06
CA LEU A 314 24.50 2.34 -7.34
C LEU A 314 23.26 3.11 -7.82
N LEU A 315 22.34 3.42 -6.90
CA LEU A 315 21.14 4.18 -7.21
C LEU A 315 21.46 5.64 -7.56
N GLU A 316 22.47 6.23 -6.93
CA GLU A 316 23.01 7.54 -7.29
C GLU A 316 23.55 7.54 -8.72
N TRP A 317 24.47 6.62 -9.01
CA TRP A 317 25.05 6.45 -10.36
C TRP A 317 23.99 6.20 -11.44
N LEU A 318 22.94 5.44 -11.12
CA LEU A 318 21.81 5.20 -12.02
C LEU A 318 20.92 6.46 -12.15
N GLY A 319 20.71 7.17 -11.06
CA GLY A 319 19.92 8.41 -10.98
C GLY A 319 20.47 9.52 -11.84
N ASP A 320 21.80 9.64 -11.91
CA ASP A 320 22.49 10.63 -12.76
C ASP A 320 22.25 10.40 -14.26
N ARG A 321 21.87 9.17 -14.65
CA ARG A 321 21.70 8.76 -16.05
C ARG A 321 20.24 8.59 -16.44
N VAL A 322 19.42 8.17 -15.49
CA VAL A 322 18.02 7.83 -15.70
C VAL A 322 17.21 8.55 -14.63
N ALA A 323 16.64 9.70 -14.99
CA ALA A 323 15.84 10.52 -14.08
C ALA A 323 14.69 9.74 -13.39
N ALA A 324 14.16 8.69 -14.03
CA ALA A 324 13.12 7.84 -13.44
C ALA A 324 13.58 7.12 -12.17
N VAL A 325 14.89 6.91 -11.98
CA VAL A 325 15.45 6.27 -10.77
C VAL A 325 15.28 7.17 -9.55
N ALA A 326 15.15 8.49 -9.72
CA ALA A 326 14.81 9.40 -8.63
C ALA A 326 13.45 9.07 -7.96
N LEU A 327 12.56 8.31 -8.63
CA LEU A 327 11.34 7.80 -8.02
C LEU A 327 11.64 6.81 -6.88
N LEU A 328 12.78 6.11 -6.96
CA LEU A 328 13.26 5.19 -5.93
C LEU A 328 13.97 5.89 -4.77
N ARG A 329 14.02 7.22 -4.76
CA ARG A 329 14.62 8.03 -3.68
C ARG A 329 14.14 7.55 -2.31
N ASP A 330 12.82 7.45 -2.15
CA ASP A 330 12.19 6.91 -0.95
C ASP A 330 11.71 5.48 -1.27
N ALA A 331 12.66 4.54 -1.23
CA ALA A 331 12.42 3.15 -1.61
C ALA A 331 11.44 2.42 -0.68
N HIS A 332 11.31 2.89 0.58
CA HIS A 332 10.38 2.36 1.58
C HIS A 332 8.92 2.39 1.10
N ARG A 333 8.56 3.38 0.26
CA ARG A 333 7.22 3.47 -0.36
C ARG A 333 6.83 2.20 -1.10
N PHE A 334 7.79 1.56 -1.78
CA PHE A 334 7.56 0.37 -2.61
C PHE A 334 7.42 -0.92 -1.81
N LEU A 335 7.51 -0.86 -0.48
CA LEU A 335 7.24 -1.99 0.42
C LEU A 335 5.74 -2.32 0.52
N GLY A 336 4.87 -1.35 0.24
CA GLY A 336 3.40 -1.46 0.36
C GLY A 336 2.79 -2.74 -0.23
N PRO A 337 3.13 -3.19 -1.45
CA PRO A 337 2.58 -4.41 -2.04
C PRO A 337 2.85 -5.69 -1.24
N ALA A 338 3.88 -5.73 -0.41
CA ALA A 338 4.16 -6.89 0.46
C ALA A 338 3.03 -7.16 1.46
N ALA A 339 2.28 -6.12 1.86
CA ALA A 339 1.14 -6.24 2.76
C ALA A 339 0.02 -7.17 2.22
N LEU A 340 -0.11 -7.31 0.90
CA LEU A 340 -1.09 -8.21 0.28
C LEU A 340 -0.78 -9.69 0.60
N LEU A 341 0.50 -10.07 0.58
CA LEU A 341 0.92 -11.42 0.98
C LEU A 341 0.68 -11.63 2.47
N LEU A 342 1.05 -10.66 3.31
CA LEU A 342 0.86 -10.75 4.76
C LEU A 342 -0.62 -10.91 5.12
N ALA A 343 -1.51 -10.12 4.51
CA ALA A 343 -2.95 -10.23 4.73
C ALA A 343 -3.50 -11.61 4.32
N VAL A 344 -3.17 -12.10 3.10
CA VAL A 344 -3.63 -13.43 2.62
C VAL A 344 -3.05 -14.58 3.45
N GLY A 345 -1.79 -14.44 3.84
CA GLY A 345 -1.05 -15.38 4.67
C GLY A 345 -1.62 -15.48 6.07
N LEU A 346 -1.82 -14.34 6.74
CA LEU A 346 -2.35 -14.26 8.10
C LEU A 346 -3.79 -14.80 8.18
N ALA A 347 -4.66 -14.43 7.23
CA ALA A 347 -6.00 -15.01 7.13
C ALA A 347 -5.94 -16.56 7.06
N SER A 348 -4.95 -17.10 6.36
CA SER A 348 -4.78 -18.55 6.23
C SER A 348 -4.18 -19.17 7.50
N ALA A 349 -3.29 -18.47 8.20
CA ALA A 349 -2.72 -18.90 9.48
C ALA A 349 -3.78 -18.95 10.58
N VAL A 350 -4.60 -17.89 10.71
CA VAL A 350 -5.69 -17.79 11.68
C VAL A 350 -6.76 -18.85 11.42
N ALA A 351 -7.16 -19.04 10.15
CA ALA A 351 -8.11 -20.10 9.79
C ALA A 351 -7.58 -21.48 10.20
N TRP A 352 -6.30 -21.76 9.92
CA TRP A 352 -5.66 -23.02 10.29
C TRP A 352 -5.56 -23.18 11.82
N ALA A 353 -5.11 -22.16 12.55
CA ALA A 353 -5.03 -22.21 14.01
C ALA A 353 -6.38 -22.54 14.64
N ARG A 354 -7.46 -21.93 14.11
CA ARG A 354 -8.83 -22.21 14.55
C ARG A 354 -9.28 -23.65 14.27
N GLU A 355 -8.90 -24.23 13.14
CA GLU A 355 -9.18 -25.63 12.79
C GLU A 355 -8.47 -26.64 13.71
N GLN A 356 -7.34 -26.25 14.31
CA GLN A 356 -6.60 -27.11 15.25
C GLN A 356 -7.18 -27.12 16.68
N VAL A 357 -8.13 -26.23 16.98
CA VAL A 357 -8.79 -26.17 18.28
C VAL A 357 -9.72 -27.38 18.43
N ALA A 358 -9.33 -28.30 19.32
CA ALA A 358 -10.05 -29.52 19.67
C ALA A 358 -10.00 -29.72 21.19
N PRO A 359 -10.83 -30.61 21.77
CA PRO A 359 -10.71 -30.98 23.19
C PRO A 359 -9.28 -31.42 23.53
N GLY A 360 -8.70 -30.87 24.60
CA GLY A 360 -7.30 -31.03 24.99
C GLY A 360 -6.29 -30.11 24.27
N ARG A 361 -6.76 -29.22 23.39
CA ARG A 361 -5.94 -28.19 22.70
C ARG A 361 -6.63 -26.82 22.71
N GLU A 362 -7.43 -26.56 23.75
CA GLU A 362 -8.25 -25.35 23.87
C GLU A 362 -7.40 -24.07 23.92
N SER A 363 -6.16 -24.16 24.40
CA SER A 363 -5.20 -23.03 24.42
C SER A 363 -4.90 -22.45 23.03
N LEU A 364 -5.15 -23.19 21.95
CA LEU A 364 -5.02 -22.66 20.59
C LEU A 364 -6.05 -21.57 20.26
N TRP A 365 -7.09 -21.41 21.07
CA TRP A 365 -7.92 -20.20 21.03
C TRP A 365 -7.14 -18.93 21.30
N ALA A 366 -6.18 -18.97 22.24
CA ALA A 366 -5.33 -17.83 22.52
C ALA A 366 -4.44 -17.50 21.31
N VAL A 367 -3.89 -18.53 20.64
CA VAL A 367 -3.08 -18.33 19.41
C VAL A 367 -3.94 -17.74 18.29
N ALA A 368 -5.16 -18.25 18.07
CA ALA A 368 -6.05 -17.73 17.04
C ALA A 368 -6.62 -16.33 17.36
N GLY A 369 -6.68 -15.94 18.64
CA GLY A 369 -7.10 -14.61 19.07
C GLY A 369 -5.96 -13.58 19.13
N LEU A 370 -4.72 -14.03 19.30
CA LEU A 370 -3.51 -13.18 19.31
C LEU A 370 -2.98 -12.87 17.91
N LEU A 371 -3.31 -13.70 16.91
CA LEU A 371 -3.05 -13.50 15.48
C LEU A 371 -4.17 -12.72 14.81
#